data_AF-A0A955VPV8-F1
#
_entry.id   AF-A0A955VPV8-F1
#
_cell.length_a   1.000
_cell.length_b   1.000
_cell.length_c   1.000
_cell.angle_alpha   90.00
_cell.angle_beta   90.00
_cell.angle_gamma   90.00
#
_symmetry.space_group_name_H-M   'P 1'
#
loop_
_entity.id
_entity.type
_entity.pdbx_description
1 polymer ?
#
loop_
_entity_poly.entity_id
_entity_poly.type
_entity_poly.pdbx_seq_one_letter_code
_entity_poly.pdbx_strand_id
1 'polypeptide(L)'
;MKTAATLALDATGGARWIWMARFGLVAALALTLFGGCGSSGSTEKDSSSSADLGGSGDTAAGVDALEGSDVFANDLVALDLTIGDLSGSGDGVEEADLGSDGADQGDAHSVDHDGVDGESPDSFGSPDVTPDATLAPLPGLDYLDKVIDLHRGSTPVWASVIYVDKSAGGPRYVRRSYKDTGDRVDFWPASTIKVYSIVATLQLLKEMNVSLDATATFYHKSGASWVEDISKTFRAMIYDTTTCSSNEDYTLLLRFVGLDAQNAGFFTTANGFTKTALMRGYVTNAPYVYDRSVAQRIVVTDGSTTLERTHTWGGTSYADKVGCTVYNGGGTGNCSSTNDMAEFFRRVMLHELIPEGERYDVRKADLDWWRYGEPQKPVLNERTCTQGA
;
A
#
# COMPACT_ATOMS: atom_id res chain seq x y z
N MET A 1 -5.28 -0.93 -16.94
CA MET A 1 -4.58 -0.66 -15.66
C MET A 1 -4.20 -2.01 -15.04
N LYS A 2 -3.11 -2.08 -14.29
CA LYS A 2 -2.43 -3.32 -13.89
C LYS A 2 -2.47 -3.44 -12.36
N THR A 3 -2.93 -4.56 -11.80
CA THR A 3 -3.20 -4.71 -10.36
C THR A 3 -2.30 -5.79 -9.74
N ALA A 4 -1.83 -5.56 -8.51
CA ALA A 4 -1.02 -6.51 -7.73
C ALA A 4 -1.69 -6.79 -6.38
N ALA A 5 -1.61 -8.04 -5.90
CA ALA A 5 -2.10 -8.46 -4.60
C ALA A 5 -1.06 -9.32 -3.87
N THR A 6 -1.04 -9.26 -2.54
CA THR A 6 -0.15 -10.06 -1.68
C THR A 6 -0.93 -10.53 -0.46
N LEU A 7 -0.76 -11.81 -0.10
CA LEU A 7 -1.46 -12.46 1.01
C LEU A 7 -0.45 -13.18 1.92
N ALA A 8 -0.64 -13.06 3.24
CA ALA A 8 0.02 -13.89 4.25
C ALA A 8 -1.07 -14.54 5.11
N LEU A 9 -0.98 -15.87 5.33
CA LEU A 9 -1.94 -16.65 6.13
C LEU A 9 -1.23 -17.28 7.32
N ASP A 10 -1.90 -17.30 8.49
CA ASP A 10 -1.51 -18.08 9.67
C ASP A 10 -2.48 -19.25 9.89
N ALA A 11 -1.94 -20.39 10.34
CA ALA A 11 -2.60 -21.68 10.49
C ALA A 11 -3.14 -21.92 11.92
N THR A 12 -3.64 -20.87 12.59
CA THR A 12 -4.29 -20.94 13.91
C THR A 12 -5.83 -20.95 13.83
N GLY A 13 -6.41 -21.10 12.62
CA GLY A 13 -7.86 -21.08 12.44
C GLY A 13 -8.49 -19.69 12.56
N GLY A 14 -7.73 -18.69 13.01
CA GLY A 14 -8.05 -17.27 12.82
C GLY A 14 -7.50 -16.80 11.48
N ALA A 15 -8.26 -16.93 10.40
CA ALA A 15 -7.93 -16.25 9.15
C ALA A 15 -8.04 -14.73 9.37
N ARG A 16 -6.92 -14.08 9.73
CA ARG A 16 -6.81 -12.63 9.65
C ARG A 16 -6.53 -12.26 8.20
N TRP A 17 -7.60 -12.09 7.44
CA TRP A 17 -7.55 -11.50 6.11
C TRP A 17 -7.10 -10.04 6.26
N ILE A 18 -5.83 -9.75 5.96
CA ILE A 18 -5.42 -8.37 5.68
C ILE A 18 -5.73 -8.14 4.21
N TRP A 19 -6.98 -7.78 3.93
CA TRP A 19 -7.34 -7.14 2.67
C TRP A 19 -6.81 -5.71 2.72
N MET A 20 -5.69 -5.45 2.05
CA MET A 20 -5.25 -4.10 1.69
C MET A 20 -6.11 -3.51 0.54
N ALA A 21 -7.44 -3.71 0.58
CA ALA A 21 -8.38 -3.27 -0.44
C ALA A 21 -8.59 -1.75 -0.50
N ARG A 22 -8.10 -0.98 0.49
CA ARG A 22 -8.21 0.49 0.45
C ARG A 22 -7.05 1.18 -0.24
N PHE A 23 -6.03 0.44 -0.70
CA PHE A 23 -4.98 1.01 -1.53
C PHE A 23 -5.36 1.01 -3.02
N GLY A 24 -6.38 1.81 -3.35
CA GLY A 24 -6.64 2.29 -4.71
C GLY A 24 -7.95 1.83 -5.36
N LEU A 25 -8.98 2.68 -5.30
CA LEU A 25 -9.89 2.88 -6.42
C LEU A 25 -10.43 4.33 -6.42
N VAL A 26 -9.71 5.22 -7.11
CA VAL A 26 -10.33 6.39 -7.77
C VAL A 26 -9.86 6.33 -9.22
N ALA A 27 -10.73 5.86 -10.10
CA ALA A 27 -10.56 6.00 -11.54
C ALA A 27 -11.46 7.14 -12.00
N ALA A 28 -10.86 8.31 -12.27
CA ALA A 28 -11.56 9.38 -12.95
C ALA A 28 -11.85 8.95 -14.40
N LEU A 29 -13.13 8.85 -14.74
CA LEU A 29 -13.61 8.71 -16.11
C LEU A 29 -13.94 10.11 -16.63
N ALA A 30 -13.01 10.75 -17.34
CA ALA A 30 -13.32 11.91 -18.17
C ALA A 30 -13.42 11.44 -19.62
N LEU A 31 -14.63 11.04 -20.03
CA LEU A 31 -14.95 10.81 -21.44
C LEU A 31 -15.45 12.15 -22.01
N THR A 32 -14.68 12.72 -22.92
CA THR A 32 -15.07 13.83 -23.79
C THR A 32 -16.30 13.44 -24.61
N LEU A 33 -17.47 13.94 -24.21
CA LEU A 33 -18.63 14.05 -25.08
C LEU A 33 -18.54 15.38 -25.84
N PHE A 34 -18.00 15.33 -27.05
CA PHE A 34 -18.44 16.22 -28.12
C PHE A 34 -18.53 15.41 -29.41
N GLY A 35 -19.67 14.70 -29.54
CA GLY A 35 -20.22 14.33 -30.84
C GLY A 35 -20.80 15.58 -31.49
N GLY A 36 -20.34 15.87 -32.70
CA GLY A 36 -20.68 17.09 -33.42
C GLY A 36 -22.16 17.20 -33.80
N CYS A 37 -22.60 18.45 -33.90
CA CYS A 37 -23.71 18.83 -34.76
C CYS A 37 -23.11 19.69 -35.88
N GLY A 38 -23.26 19.25 -37.12
CA GLY A 38 -22.57 19.82 -38.28
C GLY A 38 -23.17 21.12 -38.81
N SER A 39 -22.38 21.80 -39.65
CA SER A 39 -22.90 22.58 -40.78
C SER A 39 -21.82 22.81 -41.85
N SER A 40 -22.07 22.24 -43.03
CA SER A 40 -21.93 22.80 -44.38
C SER A 40 -20.69 23.61 -44.83
N GLY A 41 -20.18 23.20 -46.00
CA GLY A 41 -19.34 23.98 -46.93
C GLY A 41 -17.91 23.46 -47.01
N SER A 42 -17.22 23.31 -48.14
CA SER A 42 -17.53 23.37 -49.57
C SER A 42 -16.24 22.94 -50.30
N THR A 43 -16.37 22.23 -51.43
CA THR A 43 -15.50 22.25 -52.63
C THR A 43 -13.99 21.96 -52.52
N GLU A 44 -13.53 20.86 -53.14
CA GLU A 44 -12.66 20.75 -54.36
C GLU A 44 -12.09 19.30 -54.44
N LYS A 45 -12.36 18.53 -55.52
CA LYS A 45 -11.49 18.25 -56.70
C LYS A 45 -10.09 17.72 -56.30
N ASP A 46 -9.50 16.64 -56.83
CA ASP A 46 -9.60 15.87 -58.07
C ASP A 46 -8.92 14.49 -57.81
N SER A 47 -9.51 13.35 -58.22
CA SER A 47 -9.18 12.53 -59.40
C SER A 47 -8.09 11.43 -59.25
N SER A 48 -8.49 10.22 -59.68
CA SER A 48 -7.68 9.09 -60.23
C SER A 48 -6.78 8.31 -59.26
N SER A 49 -6.60 6.98 -59.32
CA SER A 49 -6.78 6.01 -60.42
C SER A 49 -6.91 4.55 -59.90
N SER A 50 -7.66 3.74 -60.66
CA SER A 50 -7.55 2.30 -61.01
C SER A 50 -6.49 1.45 -60.30
N ALA A 51 -6.71 0.21 -59.84
CA ALA A 51 -7.04 -1.06 -60.55
C ALA A 51 -6.39 -2.17 -59.66
N ASP A 52 -6.70 -3.45 -59.61
CA ASP A 52 -7.71 -4.36 -60.16
C ASP A 52 -7.36 -5.77 -59.58
N LEU A 53 -8.34 -6.70 -59.58
CA LEU A 53 -8.24 -8.18 -59.42
C LEU A 53 -7.69 -8.75 -58.07
N GLY A 54 -8.28 -9.73 -57.40
CA GLY A 54 -9.23 -10.78 -57.76
C GLY A 54 -8.80 -12.05 -57.01
N GLY A 55 -9.72 -12.79 -56.38
CA GLY A 55 -9.35 -14.05 -55.70
C GLY A 55 -10.43 -14.65 -54.80
N SER A 56 -11.24 -15.52 -55.38
CA SER A 56 -12.28 -16.36 -54.79
C SER A 56 -11.78 -17.39 -53.77
N GLY A 57 -12.63 -17.75 -52.81
CA GLY A 57 -12.44 -18.97 -52.00
C GLY A 57 -13.53 -19.18 -50.95
N ASP A 58 -14.68 -19.71 -51.36
CA ASP A 58 -15.65 -20.36 -50.48
C ASP A 58 -15.08 -21.68 -49.93
N THR A 59 -15.21 -21.93 -48.63
CA THR A 59 -15.57 -23.26 -48.09
C THR A 59 -16.21 -23.11 -46.71
N ALA A 60 -17.29 -23.87 -46.54
CA ALA A 60 -18.13 -23.91 -45.37
C ALA A 60 -17.83 -25.15 -44.50
N ALA A 61 -18.42 -25.11 -43.30
CA ALA A 61 -18.92 -26.22 -42.49
C ALA A 61 -18.01 -26.81 -41.39
N GLY A 62 -18.62 -26.92 -40.20
CA GLY A 62 -18.37 -28.00 -39.24
C GLY A 62 -17.96 -27.55 -37.84
N VAL A 63 -18.90 -27.07 -37.02
CA VAL A 63 -18.70 -27.05 -35.56
C VAL A 63 -19.76 -27.96 -34.95
N ASP A 64 -19.31 -29.15 -34.53
CA ASP A 64 -20.11 -30.12 -33.79
C ASP A 64 -20.39 -29.60 -32.37
N ALA A 65 -21.66 -29.66 -32.01
CA ALA A 65 -22.14 -29.59 -30.64
C ALA A 65 -21.99 -30.98 -30.01
N LEU A 66 -21.39 -31.04 -28.82
CA LEU A 66 -21.61 -32.16 -27.90
C LEU A 66 -21.86 -31.62 -26.49
N GLU A 67 -23.10 -31.86 -26.08
CA GLU A 67 -23.59 -31.87 -24.71
C GLU A 67 -22.83 -32.91 -23.87
N GLY A 68 -22.67 -32.61 -22.58
CA GLY A 68 -22.03 -33.51 -21.64
C GLY A 68 -22.01 -32.91 -20.24
N SER A 69 -23.20 -32.82 -19.65
CA SER A 69 -23.44 -32.56 -18.23
C SER A 69 -22.75 -33.60 -17.36
N ASP A 70 -22.08 -33.17 -16.28
CA ASP A 70 -22.16 -33.90 -15.02
C ASP A 70 -21.91 -33.00 -13.81
N VAL A 71 -22.65 -33.37 -12.77
CA VAL A 71 -23.03 -32.64 -11.57
C VAL A 71 -21.92 -32.69 -10.51
N PHE A 72 -21.53 -31.53 -9.97
CA PHE A 72 -21.06 -31.43 -8.58
C PHE A 72 -21.62 -30.15 -7.96
N ALA A 73 -22.75 -30.30 -7.28
CA ALA A 73 -23.18 -29.35 -6.27
C ALA A 73 -22.23 -29.48 -5.07
N ASN A 74 -21.57 -28.38 -4.70
CA ASN A 74 -21.04 -28.20 -3.36
C ASN A 74 -21.36 -26.78 -2.93
N ASP A 75 -22.11 -26.71 -1.83
CA ASP A 75 -22.50 -25.50 -1.12
C ASP A 75 -21.26 -24.65 -0.80
N LEU A 76 -21.09 -23.57 -1.56
CA LEU A 76 -20.31 -22.41 -1.14
C LEU A 76 -21.33 -21.37 -0.69
N VAL A 77 -21.35 -21.11 0.61
CA VAL A 77 -22.09 -20.01 1.22
C VAL A 77 -21.66 -18.72 0.51
N ALA A 78 -22.52 -18.22 -0.38
CA ALA A 78 -22.40 -16.91 -0.96
C ALA A 78 -22.57 -15.89 0.17
N LEU A 79 -21.48 -15.24 0.57
CA LEU A 79 -21.57 -14.00 1.34
C LEU A 79 -22.11 -12.94 0.38
N ASP A 80 -23.40 -12.66 0.52
CA ASP A 80 -24.11 -11.56 -0.11
C ASP A 80 -23.44 -10.23 0.29
N LEU A 81 -22.63 -9.68 -0.61
CA LEU A 81 -22.04 -8.35 -0.49
C LEU A 81 -22.99 -7.36 -1.15
N THR A 82 -23.94 -6.86 -0.38
CA THR A 82 -24.78 -5.72 -0.77
C THR A 82 -23.88 -4.49 -0.90
N ILE A 83 -23.64 -4.06 -2.14
CA ILE A 83 -22.98 -2.79 -2.46
C ILE A 83 -24.00 -1.68 -2.21
N GLY A 84 -23.80 -0.90 -1.15
CA GLY A 84 -24.56 0.32 -0.89
C GLY A 84 -24.26 1.37 -1.96
N ASP A 85 -25.32 1.86 -2.59
CA ASP A 85 -25.34 3.01 -3.49
C ASP A 85 -24.80 4.25 -2.76
N LEU A 86 -23.71 4.83 -3.29
CA LEU A 86 -23.18 6.13 -2.89
C LEU A 86 -23.02 7.00 -4.13
N SER A 87 -24.15 7.40 -4.69
CA SER A 87 -24.25 8.58 -5.54
C SER A 87 -24.07 9.85 -4.69
N GLY A 88 -22.83 10.34 -4.61
CA GLY A 88 -22.48 11.64 -4.03
C GLY A 88 -21.76 12.48 -5.07
N SER A 89 -22.45 13.52 -5.53
CA SER A 89 -22.08 14.52 -6.54
C SER A 89 -20.63 15.01 -6.44
N GLY A 90 -19.90 14.89 -7.56
CA GLY A 90 -18.70 15.68 -7.80
C GLY A 90 -19.10 17.04 -8.35
N ASP A 91 -18.68 18.11 -7.69
CA ASP A 91 -18.75 19.47 -8.20
C ASP A 91 -17.38 20.15 -8.08
N GLY A 92 -16.95 20.67 -9.22
CA GLY A 92 -16.38 22.01 -9.41
C GLY A 92 -15.28 22.49 -8.46
N VAL A 93 -14.07 22.56 -9.00
CA VAL A 93 -13.03 23.48 -8.52
C VAL A 93 -13.42 24.88 -8.99
N GLU A 94 -13.95 25.71 -8.11
CA GLU A 94 -13.97 27.17 -8.27
C GLU A 94 -13.20 27.83 -7.13
N GLU A 95 -12.39 28.82 -7.50
CA GLU A 95 -11.71 29.73 -6.60
C GLU A 95 -12.71 30.55 -5.78
N ALA A 96 -12.48 30.67 -4.47
CA ALA A 96 -13.00 31.79 -3.70
C ALA A 96 -12.05 32.17 -2.56
N ASP A 97 -11.74 33.45 -2.59
CA ASP A 97 -11.09 34.31 -1.61
C ASP A 97 -11.92 34.47 -0.32
N LEU A 98 -11.32 35.15 0.68
CA LEU A 98 -11.84 35.57 2.00
C LEU A 98 -11.79 34.49 3.09
N GLY A 99 -11.36 34.74 4.33
CA GLY A 99 -11.16 35.97 5.08
C GLY A 99 -10.99 35.60 6.56
N SER A 100 -10.59 36.58 7.36
CA SER A 100 -10.10 36.49 8.73
C SER A 100 -11.15 36.23 9.83
N ASP A 101 -10.61 35.94 11.02
CA ASP A 101 -11.11 36.24 12.37
C ASP A 101 -11.98 35.22 13.11
N GLY A 102 -11.64 35.06 14.40
CA GLY A 102 -12.64 34.81 15.45
C GLY A 102 -12.31 33.68 16.42
N ALA A 103 -11.62 34.01 17.50
CA ALA A 103 -11.64 33.24 18.75
C ALA A 103 -13.03 33.35 19.42
N ASP A 104 -13.50 32.29 20.09
CA ASP A 104 -14.16 32.42 21.40
C ASP A 104 -14.29 31.07 22.15
N GLN A 105 -14.40 31.20 23.47
CA GLN A 105 -14.33 30.24 24.56
C GLN A 105 -15.69 29.64 24.94
N GLY A 106 -15.63 28.64 25.84
CA GLY A 106 -16.69 28.24 26.77
C GLY A 106 -17.55 27.07 26.28
N ASP A 107 -18.11 26.22 27.12
CA ASP A 107 -18.05 26.09 28.57
C ASP A 107 -18.56 24.70 28.95
N ALA A 108 -18.29 24.33 30.19
CA ALA A 108 -18.61 23.04 30.80
C ALA A 108 -20.11 22.69 30.83
N HIS A 109 -20.42 21.39 30.67
CA HIS A 109 -21.59 20.79 31.31
C HIS A 109 -21.26 19.43 31.93
N SER A 110 -21.18 19.45 33.26
CA SER A 110 -21.30 18.31 34.16
C SER A 110 -22.74 17.78 34.16
N VAL A 111 -22.92 16.48 34.01
CA VAL A 111 -24.17 15.80 34.36
C VAL A 111 -23.83 14.62 35.26
N ASP A 112 -24.21 14.77 36.53
CA ASP A 112 -24.28 13.70 37.53
C ASP A 112 -25.38 12.70 37.14
N HIS A 113 -25.08 11.41 37.24
CA HIS A 113 -26.11 10.38 37.38
C HIS A 113 -25.72 9.39 38.48
N ASP A 114 -26.48 9.48 39.57
CA ASP A 114 -26.49 8.61 40.71
C ASP A 114 -27.05 7.23 40.39
N GLY A 115 -26.38 6.23 40.96
CA GLY A 115 -26.85 4.95 41.50
C GLY A 115 -28.12 4.28 40.99
N VAL A 116 -27.95 3.07 40.45
CA VAL A 116 -28.92 1.96 40.60
C VAL A 116 -28.17 0.66 40.88
N ASP A 117 -28.75 -0.11 41.79
CA ASP A 117 -28.23 -1.24 42.53
C ASP A 117 -28.02 -2.54 41.73
N GLY A 118 -26.98 -3.27 42.14
CA GLY A 118 -26.90 -4.72 42.35
C GLY A 118 -27.68 -5.69 41.46
N GLU A 119 -26.95 -6.39 40.59
CA GLU A 119 -27.16 -7.82 40.31
C GLU A 119 -25.81 -8.55 40.19
N SER A 120 -25.76 -9.77 40.73
CA SER A 120 -24.62 -10.69 40.75
C SER A 120 -24.09 -11.02 39.35
N PRO A 121 -22.78 -11.27 39.19
CA PRO A 121 -22.22 -11.69 37.91
C PRO A 121 -22.62 -13.15 37.64
N ASP A 122 -23.56 -13.35 36.73
CA ASP A 122 -23.77 -14.65 36.10
C ASP A 122 -22.49 -15.03 35.36
N SER A 123 -21.93 -16.16 35.79
CA SER A 123 -20.84 -16.89 35.18
C SER A 123 -21.17 -17.18 33.71
N PHE A 124 -20.68 -16.33 32.80
CA PHE A 124 -20.56 -16.67 31.39
C PHE A 124 -19.65 -17.89 31.26
N GLY A 125 -20.27 -19.06 31.13
CA GLY A 125 -19.57 -20.28 30.75
C GLY A 125 -18.78 -20.00 29.48
N SER A 126 -17.46 -20.15 29.57
CA SER A 126 -16.61 -20.19 28.39
C SER A 126 -17.19 -21.28 27.48
N PRO A 127 -17.55 -20.99 26.22
CA PRO A 127 -17.91 -22.06 25.31
C PRO A 127 -16.70 -23.00 25.25
N ASP A 128 -16.96 -24.25 25.60
CA ASP A 128 -16.00 -25.34 25.53
C ASP A 128 -15.67 -25.53 24.03
N VAL A 129 -14.68 -24.77 23.55
CA VAL A 129 -14.18 -24.91 22.18
C VAL A 129 -13.32 -26.16 22.17
N THR A 130 -13.97 -27.30 21.97
CA THR A 130 -13.28 -28.54 21.63
C THR A 130 -12.42 -28.29 20.39
N PRO A 131 -11.08 -28.45 20.47
CA PRO A 131 -10.19 -28.27 19.34
C PRO A 131 -10.24 -29.52 18.47
N ASP A 132 -11.39 -29.82 17.87
CA ASP A 132 -11.57 -31.01 17.05
C ASP A 132 -12.39 -30.74 15.78
N ALA A 133 -12.13 -29.57 15.18
CA ALA A 133 -12.27 -29.45 13.74
C ALA A 133 -10.88 -29.67 13.15
N THR A 134 -10.59 -30.90 12.72
CA THR A 134 -9.52 -31.15 11.75
C THR A 134 -9.86 -30.32 10.51
N LEU A 135 -9.36 -29.08 10.46
CA LEU A 135 -9.45 -28.24 9.29
C LEU A 135 -8.88 -29.06 8.13
N ALA A 136 -9.67 -29.20 7.07
CA ALA A 136 -9.21 -29.86 5.85
C ALA A 136 -7.83 -29.26 5.50
N PRO A 137 -6.86 -30.10 5.08
CA PRO A 137 -5.55 -29.59 4.70
C PRO A 137 -5.76 -28.48 3.67
N LEU A 138 -5.17 -27.31 3.93
CA LEU A 138 -5.25 -26.20 2.98
C LEU A 138 -4.81 -26.74 1.61
N PRO A 139 -5.56 -26.45 0.53
CA PRO A 139 -5.17 -26.89 -0.79
C PRO A 139 -3.75 -26.44 -1.08
N GLY A 140 -2.97 -27.31 -1.72
CA GLY A 140 -1.61 -26.98 -2.11
C GLY A 140 -1.58 -25.70 -2.97
N LEU A 141 -0.49 -24.94 -2.89
CA LEU A 141 -0.34 -23.74 -3.72
C LEU A 141 -0.06 -24.05 -5.20
N ASP A 142 -0.06 -25.32 -5.61
CA ASP A 142 -0.03 -25.74 -7.02
C ASP A 142 -1.26 -25.26 -7.80
N TYR A 143 -2.33 -24.85 -7.11
CA TYR A 143 -3.52 -24.25 -7.72
C TYR A 143 -3.48 -22.72 -7.82
N LEU A 144 -2.42 -22.05 -7.32
CA LEU A 144 -2.34 -20.57 -7.33
C LEU A 144 -2.60 -20.00 -8.73
N ASP A 145 -1.96 -20.58 -9.75
CA ASP A 145 -2.13 -20.14 -11.14
C ASP A 145 -3.55 -20.32 -11.64
N LYS A 146 -4.19 -21.46 -11.32
CA LYS A 146 -5.56 -21.75 -11.72
C LYS A 146 -6.56 -20.81 -11.06
N VAL A 147 -6.38 -20.54 -9.75
CA VAL A 147 -7.23 -19.61 -9.01
C VAL A 147 -7.12 -18.20 -9.59
N ILE A 148 -5.90 -17.74 -9.87
CA ILE A 148 -5.70 -16.42 -10.47
C ILE A 148 -6.24 -16.37 -11.90
N ASP A 149 -6.00 -17.40 -12.71
CA ASP A 149 -6.54 -17.49 -14.08
C ASP A 149 -8.08 -17.43 -14.11
N LEU A 150 -8.75 -18.08 -13.15
CA LEU A 150 -10.20 -18.05 -13.02
C LEU A 150 -10.74 -16.64 -12.75
N HIS A 151 -10.03 -15.83 -11.95
CA HIS A 151 -10.52 -14.51 -11.51
C HIS A 151 -10.06 -13.35 -12.39
N ARG A 152 -8.87 -13.43 -13.00
CA ARG A 152 -8.26 -12.28 -13.69
C ARG A 152 -8.88 -11.94 -15.04
N GLY A 153 -9.59 -12.89 -15.66
CA GLY A 153 -10.03 -12.79 -17.05
C GLY A 153 -8.87 -12.46 -18.01
N SER A 154 -8.99 -11.39 -18.79
CA SER A 154 -7.95 -10.94 -19.73
C SER A 154 -6.92 -9.98 -19.12
N THR A 155 -7.08 -9.58 -17.86
CA THR A 155 -6.21 -8.59 -17.23
C THR A 155 -4.87 -9.21 -16.85
N PRO A 156 -3.73 -8.59 -17.21
CA PRO A 156 -2.42 -9.00 -16.69
C PRO A 156 -2.38 -8.85 -15.17
N VAL A 157 -1.92 -9.90 -14.48
CA VAL A 157 -1.82 -9.96 -13.03
C VAL A 157 -0.41 -10.35 -12.64
N TRP A 158 0.06 -9.76 -11.54
CA TRP A 158 1.26 -10.16 -10.82
C TRP A 158 0.83 -10.56 -9.42
N ALA A 159 1.32 -11.69 -8.95
CA ALA A 159 1.03 -12.13 -7.59
C ALA A 159 2.19 -12.96 -7.05
N SER A 160 2.50 -12.74 -5.78
CA SER A 160 3.35 -13.60 -5.00
C SER A 160 2.67 -13.87 -3.66
N VAL A 161 2.77 -15.10 -3.19
CA VAL A 161 2.28 -15.55 -1.89
C VAL A 161 3.45 -16.20 -1.17
N ILE A 162 3.60 -15.87 0.11
CA ILE A 162 4.44 -16.61 1.03
C ILE A 162 3.52 -17.28 2.03
N TYR A 163 3.56 -18.61 2.09
CA TYR A 163 2.85 -19.37 3.12
C TYR A 163 3.84 -20.00 4.10
N VAL A 164 3.37 -20.18 5.33
CA VAL A 164 4.12 -20.79 6.42
C VAL A 164 3.67 -22.25 6.53
N ASP A 165 4.56 -23.16 6.17
CA ASP A 165 4.38 -24.59 6.35
C ASP A 165 4.90 -25.01 7.73
N LYS A 166 4.06 -25.69 8.51
CA LYS A 166 4.46 -26.21 9.82
C LYS A 166 5.22 -27.53 9.61
N SER A 167 6.54 -27.47 9.70
CA SER A 167 7.40 -28.65 9.63
C SER A 167 7.91 -29.04 11.02
N ALA A 168 8.30 -30.29 11.21
CA ALA A 168 8.88 -30.78 12.47
C ALA A 168 10.15 -30.01 12.90
N GLY A 169 10.83 -29.34 11.96
CA GLY A 169 12.02 -28.51 12.21
C GLY A 169 11.73 -27.02 12.42
N GLY A 170 10.47 -26.60 12.50
CA GLY A 170 10.07 -25.19 12.60
C GLY A 170 9.31 -24.69 11.36
N PRO A 171 8.95 -23.39 11.33
CA PRO A 171 8.23 -22.81 10.21
C PRO A 171 9.09 -22.83 8.94
N ARG A 172 8.56 -23.42 7.87
CA ARG A 172 9.14 -23.38 6.54
C ARG A 172 8.39 -22.37 5.69
N TYR A 173 9.10 -21.35 5.21
CA TYR A 173 8.51 -20.32 4.36
C TYR A 173 8.61 -20.73 2.90
N VAL A 174 7.47 -20.85 2.24
CA VAL A 174 7.42 -21.26 0.84
C VAL A 174 6.83 -20.14 0.02
N ARG A 175 7.62 -19.70 -0.96
CA ARG A 175 7.22 -18.67 -1.91
C ARG A 175 6.65 -19.32 -3.16
N ARG A 176 5.53 -18.78 -3.64
CA ARG A 176 4.97 -19.08 -4.95
C ARG A 176 4.61 -17.78 -5.63
N SER A 177 4.87 -17.71 -6.93
CA SER A 177 4.50 -16.57 -7.77
C SER A 177 3.64 -17.06 -8.91
N TYR A 178 2.65 -16.25 -9.27
CA TYR A 178 1.79 -16.53 -10.40
C TYR A 178 2.61 -16.54 -11.69
N LYS A 179 2.70 -17.67 -12.40
CA LYS A 179 3.43 -17.79 -13.69
C LYS A 179 4.81 -17.09 -13.70
N ASP A 180 5.57 -17.26 -12.62
CA ASP A 180 6.90 -16.64 -12.44
C ASP A 180 6.92 -15.11 -12.60
N THR A 181 5.80 -14.44 -12.35
CA THR A 181 5.67 -12.97 -12.41
C THR A 181 6.27 -12.25 -11.21
N GLY A 182 6.82 -12.99 -10.24
CA GLY A 182 7.21 -12.50 -8.93
C GLY A 182 8.24 -11.36 -8.94
N ASP A 183 9.14 -11.34 -9.92
CA ASP A 183 10.23 -10.35 -10.05
C ASP A 183 9.93 -9.23 -11.05
N ARG A 184 8.72 -9.20 -11.60
CA ARG A 184 8.29 -8.16 -12.52
C ARG A 184 8.13 -6.83 -11.78
N VAL A 185 8.48 -5.75 -12.46
CA VAL A 185 8.44 -4.36 -11.96
C VAL A 185 7.64 -3.44 -12.88
N ASP A 186 6.85 -4.02 -13.78
CA ASP A 186 6.06 -3.31 -14.79
C ASP A 186 4.63 -3.01 -14.34
N PHE A 187 4.47 -2.75 -13.04
CA PHE A 187 3.23 -2.30 -12.39
C PHE A 187 3.49 -1.13 -11.43
N TRP A 188 2.44 -0.37 -11.12
CA TRP A 188 2.48 0.70 -10.12
C TRP A 188 2.06 0.14 -8.76
N PRO A 189 2.95 0.10 -7.74
CA PRO A 189 2.63 -0.46 -6.42
C PRO A 189 1.68 0.41 -5.59
N ALA A 190 1.36 1.61 -6.10
CA ALA A 190 0.55 2.61 -5.42
C ALA A 190 1.04 2.85 -3.98
N SER A 191 0.11 3.18 -3.08
CA SER A 191 0.41 3.50 -1.69
C SER A 191 0.90 2.31 -0.85
N THR A 192 0.88 1.08 -1.36
CA THR A 192 1.46 -0.06 -0.65
C THR A 192 2.95 0.13 -0.40
N ILE A 193 3.64 0.89 -1.25
CA ILE A 193 5.08 1.10 -1.13
C ILE A 193 5.49 1.95 0.09
N LYS A 194 4.54 2.67 0.70
CA LYS A 194 4.77 3.56 1.85
C LYS A 194 5.30 2.82 3.08
N VAL A 195 4.93 1.54 3.21
CA VAL A 195 5.38 0.67 4.31
C VAL A 195 6.89 0.52 4.38
N TYR A 196 7.59 0.66 3.26
CA TYR A 196 9.05 0.57 3.24
C TYR A 196 9.72 1.75 3.96
N SER A 197 9.18 2.96 3.80
CA SER A 197 9.69 4.15 4.50
C SER A 197 9.40 4.08 5.99
N ILE A 198 8.31 3.41 6.41
CA ILE A 198 8.01 3.16 7.82
C ILE A 198 9.12 2.33 8.46
N VAL A 199 9.43 1.14 7.91
CA VAL A 199 10.44 0.26 8.51
C VAL A 199 11.84 0.86 8.45
N ALA A 200 12.20 1.52 7.36
CA ALA A 200 13.47 2.25 7.29
C ALA A 200 13.55 3.37 8.34
N THR A 201 12.44 4.06 8.62
CA THR A 201 12.35 5.02 9.73
C THR A 201 12.56 4.32 11.07
N LEU A 202 11.89 3.19 11.34
CA LEU A 202 12.07 2.44 12.60
C LEU A 202 13.53 2.01 12.82
N GLN A 203 14.22 1.61 11.76
CA GLN A 203 15.63 1.25 11.82
C GLN A 203 16.48 2.48 12.19
N LEU A 204 16.26 3.63 11.55
CA LEU A 204 16.97 4.86 11.88
C LEU A 204 16.70 5.34 13.31
N LEU A 205 15.46 5.23 13.81
CA LEU A 205 15.14 5.60 15.19
C LEU A 205 15.87 4.72 16.21
N LYS A 206 16.03 3.42 15.91
CA LYS A 206 16.88 2.52 16.70
C LYS A 206 18.34 2.98 16.66
N GLU A 207 18.90 3.22 15.47
CA GLU A 207 20.29 3.65 15.28
C GLU A 207 20.59 4.97 16.02
N MET A 208 19.64 5.90 16.01
CA MET A 208 19.71 7.19 16.71
C MET A 208 19.37 7.09 18.21
N ASN A 209 18.89 5.93 18.67
CA ASN A 209 18.44 5.68 20.04
C ASN A 209 17.40 6.70 20.55
N VAL A 210 16.40 7.02 19.72
CA VAL A 210 15.30 7.97 20.04
C VAL A 210 13.94 7.30 19.92
N SER A 211 12.96 7.65 20.73
CA SER A 211 11.64 7.03 20.79
C SER A 211 10.75 7.33 19.56
N LEU A 212 9.64 6.60 19.42
CA LEU A 212 8.60 6.94 18.43
C LEU A 212 7.90 8.28 18.73
N ASP A 213 7.93 8.71 20.00
CA ASP A 213 7.34 9.97 20.45
C ASP A 213 8.27 11.17 20.22
N ALA A 214 9.48 10.92 19.72
CA ALA A 214 10.37 11.98 19.28
C ALA A 214 9.72 12.81 18.18
N THR A 215 9.91 14.13 18.25
CA THR A 215 9.43 15.09 17.26
C THR A 215 10.51 15.31 16.21
N ALA A 216 10.16 15.16 14.94
CA ALA A 216 10.98 15.55 13.81
C ALA A 216 10.53 16.91 13.29
N THR A 217 11.44 17.89 13.31
CA THR A 217 11.26 19.19 12.67
C THR A 217 12.02 19.21 11.35
N PHE A 218 11.28 19.37 10.26
CA PHE A 218 11.78 19.33 8.90
C PHE A 218 12.13 20.73 8.42
N TYR A 219 13.28 20.83 7.75
CA TYR A 219 13.77 22.03 7.10
C TYR A 219 14.21 21.70 5.68
N HIS A 220 14.07 22.67 4.79
CA HIS A 220 14.71 22.65 3.48
C HIS A 220 15.67 23.84 3.32
N LYS A 221 16.65 23.67 2.43
CA LYS A 221 17.60 24.74 2.11
C LYS A 221 16.98 25.71 1.11
N SER A 222 16.92 26.99 1.45
CA SER A 222 16.52 28.08 0.55
C SER A 222 17.61 29.14 0.51
N GLY A 223 18.37 29.16 -0.61
CA GLY A 223 19.58 29.96 -0.72
C GLY A 223 20.60 29.59 0.36
N ALA A 224 21.04 30.59 1.15
CA ALA A 224 21.95 30.37 2.27
C ALA A 224 21.25 29.93 3.57
N SER A 225 19.92 30.05 3.65
CA SER A 225 19.15 29.84 4.87
C SER A 225 18.48 28.47 4.92
N TRP A 226 18.23 27.98 6.13
CA TRP A 226 17.32 26.86 6.36
C TRP A 226 15.94 27.40 6.70
N VAL A 227 14.92 26.91 6.01
CA VAL A 227 13.52 27.29 6.25
C VAL A 227 12.82 26.13 6.93
N GLU A 228 12.13 26.41 8.04
CA GLU A 228 11.31 25.40 8.74
C GLU A 228 10.05 25.12 7.94
N ASP A 229 9.74 23.84 7.75
CA ASP A 229 8.54 23.40 7.04
C ASP A 229 7.46 22.97 8.03
N ILE A 230 7.75 21.94 8.84
CA ILE A 230 6.77 21.31 9.72
C ILE A 230 7.46 20.51 10.83
N SER A 231 6.80 20.41 11.99
CA SER A 231 7.17 19.51 13.08
C SER A 231 6.08 18.45 13.31
N LYS A 232 6.45 17.17 13.41
CA LYS A 232 5.52 16.07 13.71
C LYS A 232 6.22 14.92 14.41
N THR A 233 5.52 14.17 15.26
CA THR A 233 6.08 12.96 15.90
C THR A 233 6.17 11.80 14.92
N PHE A 234 7.17 10.92 15.08
CA PHE A 234 7.27 9.72 14.25
C PHE A 234 6.06 8.80 14.42
N ARG A 235 5.54 8.69 15.65
CA ARG A 235 4.32 7.92 15.94
C ARG A 235 3.15 8.39 15.09
N ALA A 236 2.89 9.70 15.04
CA ALA A 236 1.79 10.25 14.24
C ALA A 236 2.02 10.03 12.73
N MET A 237 3.22 10.31 12.23
CA MET A 237 3.54 10.09 10.81
C MET A 237 3.38 8.62 10.38
N ILE A 238 3.86 7.67 11.19
CA ILE A 238 3.73 6.23 10.90
C ILE A 238 2.28 5.78 10.99
N TYR A 239 1.54 6.26 12.00
CA TYR A 239 0.13 5.96 12.16
C TYR A 239 -0.67 6.42 10.94
N ASP A 240 -0.63 7.70 10.58
CA ASP A 240 -1.40 8.27 9.47
C ASP A 240 -0.96 7.70 8.11
N THR A 241 0.33 7.40 7.94
CA THR A 241 0.80 6.70 6.73
C THR A 241 0.19 5.30 6.62
N THR A 242 0.00 4.61 7.75
CA THR A 242 -0.52 3.24 7.77
C THR A 242 -2.05 3.19 7.66
N THR A 243 -2.75 3.95 8.49
CA THR A 243 -4.22 3.87 8.66
C THR A 243 -4.97 4.71 7.64
N CYS A 244 -4.40 5.86 7.27
CA CYS A 244 -5.01 6.81 6.34
C CYS A 244 -4.36 6.79 4.96
N SER A 245 -3.28 6.03 4.76
CA SER A 245 -2.50 6.12 3.53
C SER A 245 -2.12 7.58 3.24
N SER A 246 -1.72 8.34 4.27
CA SER A 246 -1.36 9.75 4.13
C SER A 246 -0.20 9.92 3.13
N ASN A 247 -0.34 10.84 2.17
CA ASN A 247 0.72 11.13 1.18
C ASN A 247 1.74 12.09 1.78
N GLU A 248 1.26 13.02 2.60
CA GLU A 248 2.00 13.99 3.39
C GLU A 248 2.99 13.27 4.30
N ASP A 249 2.48 12.38 5.17
CA ASP A 249 3.30 11.70 6.17
C ASP A 249 4.28 10.71 5.55
N TYR A 250 3.87 9.99 4.50
CA TYR A 250 4.80 9.17 3.73
C TYR A 250 5.95 10.02 3.16
N THR A 251 5.64 11.21 2.65
CA THR A 251 6.65 12.10 2.08
C THR A 251 7.61 12.59 3.18
N LEU A 252 7.11 12.90 4.38
CA LEU A 252 7.95 13.25 5.53
C LEU A 252 8.82 12.07 6.00
N LEU A 253 8.29 10.85 6.09
CA LEU A 253 9.08 9.66 6.42
C LEU A 253 10.19 9.42 5.38
N LEU A 254 9.88 9.58 4.09
CA LEU A 254 10.88 9.49 3.03
C LEU A 254 11.92 10.63 3.12
N ARG A 255 11.52 11.85 3.49
CA ARG A 255 12.43 12.97 3.77
C ARG A 255 13.31 12.69 4.98
N PHE A 256 12.81 12.04 6.02
CA PHE A 256 13.62 11.70 7.18
C PHE A 256 14.70 10.68 6.83
N VAL A 257 14.32 9.60 6.13
CA VAL A 257 15.28 8.57 5.71
C VAL A 257 16.27 9.11 4.68
N GLY A 258 15.76 9.79 3.64
CA GLY A 258 16.51 10.26 2.49
C GLY A 258 16.66 9.20 1.40
N LEU A 259 16.64 9.63 0.12
CA LEU A 259 16.62 8.70 -1.03
C LEU A 259 17.83 7.76 -1.05
N ASP A 260 19.04 8.26 -0.81
CA ASP A 260 20.23 7.41 -0.86
C ASP A 260 20.26 6.39 0.26
N ALA A 261 19.93 6.79 1.49
CA ALA A 261 19.89 5.86 2.62
C ALA A 261 18.80 4.79 2.42
N GLN A 262 17.62 5.18 1.93
CA GLN A 262 16.55 4.24 1.63
C GLN A 262 16.98 3.22 0.55
N ASN A 263 17.51 3.69 -0.58
CA ASN A 263 17.76 2.80 -1.71
C ASN A 263 19.09 2.06 -1.63
N ALA A 264 20.16 2.68 -1.14
CA ALA A 264 21.47 2.05 -1.04
C ALA A 264 21.70 1.35 0.30
N GLY A 265 21.06 1.83 1.38
CA GLY A 265 21.19 1.28 2.72
C GLY A 265 20.11 0.26 3.07
N PHE A 266 18.85 0.57 2.79
CA PHE A 266 17.73 -0.30 3.16
C PHE A 266 17.32 -1.30 2.07
N PHE A 267 17.18 -0.87 0.81
CA PHE A 267 16.82 -1.76 -0.31
C PHE A 267 18.01 -2.57 -0.84
N THR A 268 18.55 -3.42 0.01
CA THR A 268 19.65 -4.33 -0.32
C THR A 268 19.16 -5.78 -0.39
N THR A 269 19.92 -6.63 -1.08
CA THR A 269 19.66 -8.07 -1.13
C THR A 269 19.68 -8.70 0.26
N ALA A 270 20.52 -8.21 1.17
CA ALA A 270 20.55 -8.66 2.56
C ALA A 270 19.20 -8.43 3.28
N ASN A 271 18.55 -7.31 2.98
CA ASN A 271 17.22 -6.98 3.49
C ASN A 271 16.06 -7.58 2.67
N GLY A 272 16.37 -8.44 1.70
CA GLY A 272 15.38 -9.16 0.90
C GLY A 272 14.88 -8.41 -0.33
N PHE A 273 15.55 -7.32 -0.74
CA PHE A 273 15.15 -6.49 -1.88
C PHE A 273 16.09 -6.67 -3.06
N THR A 274 15.51 -6.82 -4.26
CA THR A 274 16.27 -6.96 -5.51
C THR A 274 15.70 -6.11 -6.65
N LYS A 275 14.47 -5.63 -6.50
CA LYS A 275 13.65 -4.99 -7.53
C LYS A 275 12.91 -3.75 -7.02
N THR A 276 13.18 -3.31 -5.78
CA THR A 276 12.54 -2.15 -5.17
C THR A 276 13.38 -0.89 -5.27
N ALA A 277 12.75 0.21 -5.65
CA ALA A 277 13.30 1.55 -5.54
C ALA A 277 12.22 2.58 -5.17
N LEU A 278 12.58 3.54 -4.32
CA LEU A 278 11.74 4.70 -3.97
C LEU A 278 12.49 5.98 -4.27
N MET A 279 12.00 6.72 -5.25
CA MET A 279 12.67 7.91 -5.78
C MET A 279 11.90 9.21 -5.60
N ARG A 280 10.66 9.15 -5.09
CA ARG A 280 9.82 10.34 -4.88
C ARG A 280 8.77 10.17 -3.79
N GLY A 281 8.47 11.29 -3.14
CA GLY A 281 7.26 11.48 -2.33
C GLY A 281 6.01 11.60 -3.20
N TYR A 282 4.87 11.85 -2.56
CA TYR A 282 3.57 12.00 -3.23
C TYR A 282 2.95 13.39 -3.08
N VAL A 283 3.61 14.30 -2.37
CA VAL A 283 3.19 15.70 -2.26
C VAL A 283 4.21 16.60 -2.96
N THR A 284 3.71 17.52 -3.78
CA THR A 284 4.54 18.45 -4.58
C THR A 284 4.64 19.84 -3.97
N ASN A 285 3.84 20.15 -2.95
CA ASN A 285 3.76 21.48 -2.36
C ASN A 285 4.28 21.47 -0.91
N ALA A 286 4.78 22.63 -0.46
CA ALA A 286 5.15 22.85 0.93
C ALA A 286 3.91 22.71 1.85
N PRO A 287 4.08 22.34 3.13
CA PRO A 287 5.35 22.08 3.81
C PRO A 287 5.91 20.66 3.58
N TYR A 288 5.19 19.79 2.89
CA TYR A 288 5.53 18.36 2.82
C TYR A 288 6.51 17.99 1.72
N VAL A 289 6.56 18.77 0.63
CA VAL A 289 7.34 18.47 -0.58
C VAL A 289 8.75 17.95 -0.30
N TYR A 290 9.14 16.91 -1.04
CA TYR A 290 10.52 16.44 -1.08
C TYR A 290 11.15 16.75 -2.44
N ASP A 291 11.69 17.96 -2.58
CA ASP A 291 12.58 18.26 -3.70
C ASP A 291 13.94 17.61 -3.46
N ARG A 292 14.22 16.55 -4.22
CA ARG A 292 15.47 15.78 -4.17
C ARG A 292 16.70 16.62 -4.49
N SER A 293 16.57 17.71 -5.24
CA SER A 293 17.68 18.60 -5.58
C SER A 293 18.03 19.58 -4.45
N VAL A 294 17.15 19.69 -3.45
CA VAL A 294 17.30 20.60 -2.32
C VAL A 294 17.79 19.83 -1.10
N ALA A 295 18.83 20.36 -0.45
CA ALA A 295 19.32 19.79 0.81
C ALA A 295 18.22 19.85 1.88
N GLN A 296 18.09 18.74 2.61
CA GLN A 296 17.13 18.54 3.69
C GLN A 296 17.89 18.55 5.02
N ARG A 297 17.29 19.16 6.04
CA ARG A 297 17.76 19.07 7.42
C ARG A 297 16.59 18.67 8.30
N ILE A 298 16.79 17.67 9.15
CA ILE A 298 15.78 17.19 10.08
C ILE A 298 16.39 17.22 11.46
N VAL A 299 15.75 17.98 12.36
CA VAL A 299 16.11 18.03 13.77
C VAL A 299 15.15 17.11 14.52
N VAL A 300 15.69 16.14 15.26
CA VAL A 300 14.92 15.18 16.05
C VAL A 300 15.11 15.49 17.51
N THR A 301 14.00 15.72 18.22
CA THR A 301 13.99 16.02 19.66
C THR A 301 13.25 14.92 20.42
N ASP A 302 13.91 14.34 21.43
CA ASP A 302 13.38 13.29 22.31
C ASP A 302 13.75 13.61 23.77
N GLY A 303 12.83 14.26 24.48
CA GLY A 303 13.11 14.82 25.81
C GLY A 303 14.23 15.87 25.76
N SER A 304 15.33 15.62 26.47
CA SER A 304 16.53 16.47 26.45
C SER A 304 17.51 16.17 25.30
N THR A 305 17.26 15.09 24.54
CA THR A 305 18.13 14.68 23.43
C THR A 305 17.72 15.42 22.17
N THR A 306 18.68 16.06 21.50
CA THR A 306 18.49 16.68 20.18
C THR A 306 19.55 16.15 19.23
N LEU A 307 19.10 15.59 18.11
CA LEU A 307 19.95 15.07 17.05
C LEU A 307 19.61 15.78 15.74
N GLU A 308 20.58 15.90 14.85
CA GLU A 308 20.37 16.48 13.53
C GLU A 308 20.81 15.49 12.45
N ARG A 309 20.02 15.41 11.38
CA ARG A 309 20.37 14.71 10.14
C ARG A 309 20.22 15.67 8.97
N THR A 310 21.28 15.81 8.18
CA THR A 310 21.26 16.56 6.92
C THR A 310 21.59 15.62 5.77
N HIS A 311 20.86 15.72 4.66
CA HIS A 311 21.14 14.96 3.44
C HIS A 311 20.64 15.67 2.19
N THR A 312 21.21 15.29 1.05
CA THR A 312 20.78 15.68 -0.28
C THR A 312 20.90 14.44 -1.16
N TRP A 313 20.00 14.25 -2.13
CA TRP A 313 20.13 13.13 -3.05
C TRP A 313 21.39 13.28 -3.91
N GLY A 314 22.21 12.23 -3.95
CA GLY A 314 23.47 12.16 -4.68
C GLY A 314 23.34 11.99 -6.20
N GLY A 315 22.12 12.09 -6.75
CA GLY A 315 21.88 12.04 -8.20
C GLY A 315 21.79 10.63 -8.80
N THR A 316 21.90 9.57 -8.00
CA THR A 316 21.76 8.19 -8.49
C THR A 316 20.30 7.86 -8.77
N SER A 317 19.99 7.51 -10.02
CA SER A 317 18.70 6.92 -10.39
C SER A 317 18.63 5.44 -9.95
N TYR A 318 18.09 5.19 -8.75
CA TYR A 318 17.90 3.81 -8.28
C TYR A 318 16.76 3.10 -9.03
N ALA A 319 15.79 3.86 -9.54
CA ALA A 319 14.73 3.31 -10.38
C ALA A 319 15.27 2.64 -11.64
N ASP A 320 16.25 3.27 -12.31
CA ASP A 320 16.89 2.68 -13.49
C ASP A 320 17.72 1.44 -13.13
N LYS A 321 18.41 1.47 -11.97
CA LYS A 321 19.20 0.33 -11.49
C LYS A 321 18.37 -0.94 -11.29
N VAL A 322 17.13 -0.81 -10.83
CA VAL A 322 16.23 -1.95 -10.61
C VAL A 322 15.30 -2.23 -11.81
N GLY A 323 15.39 -1.42 -12.87
CA GLY A 323 14.63 -1.60 -14.10
C GLY A 323 13.17 -1.15 -14.02
N CYS A 324 12.84 -0.15 -13.18
CA CYS A 324 11.50 0.40 -13.12
C CYS A 324 11.04 0.89 -14.51
N THR A 325 9.87 0.45 -14.97
CA THR A 325 9.33 0.86 -16.29
C THR A 325 8.13 1.80 -16.19
N VAL A 326 7.42 1.78 -15.06
CA VAL A 326 6.19 2.55 -14.87
C VAL A 326 6.49 3.93 -14.29
N TYR A 327 6.02 4.99 -14.97
CA TYR A 327 6.22 6.40 -14.61
C TYR A 327 7.70 6.79 -14.36
N ASN A 328 8.62 6.15 -15.08
CA ASN A 328 10.06 6.31 -14.90
C ASN A 328 10.74 7.19 -15.97
N GLY A 329 9.98 8.00 -16.73
CA GLY A 329 10.55 8.83 -17.80
C GLY A 329 11.66 9.80 -17.35
N GLY A 330 11.72 10.13 -16.06
CA GLY A 330 12.79 10.92 -15.45
C GLY A 330 13.67 10.16 -14.45
N GLY A 331 13.79 8.83 -14.57
CA GLY A 331 14.64 8.00 -13.68
C GLY A 331 14.18 7.99 -12.21
N THR A 332 12.93 8.37 -11.95
CA THR A 332 12.42 8.62 -10.59
C THR A 332 11.09 7.94 -10.32
N GLY A 333 10.86 6.81 -10.98
CA GLY A 333 9.75 5.92 -10.65
C GLY A 333 9.91 5.33 -9.25
N ASN A 334 8.79 5.16 -8.55
CA ASN A 334 8.71 4.26 -7.40
C ASN A 334 8.30 2.89 -7.95
N CYS A 335 9.07 1.84 -7.68
CA CYS A 335 8.71 0.48 -8.09
C CYS A 335 9.12 -0.58 -7.08
N SER A 336 8.50 -1.75 -7.20
CA SER A 336 8.76 -2.94 -6.40
C SER A 336 8.36 -4.15 -7.23
N SER A 337 8.81 -5.33 -6.84
CA SER A 337 8.24 -6.60 -7.32
C SER A 337 7.26 -7.16 -6.27
N THR A 338 6.39 -8.10 -6.68
CA THR A 338 5.52 -8.78 -5.71
C THR A 338 6.31 -9.70 -4.78
N ASN A 339 7.46 -10.22 -5.23
CA ASN A 339 8.40 -10.96 -4.38
C ASN A 339 8.99 -10.10 -3.27
N ASP A 340 9.47 -8.90 -3.61
CA ASP A 340 10.05 -7.97 -2.64
C ASP A 340 8.98 -7.51 -1.63
N MET A 341 7.74 -7.25 -2.09
CA MET A 341 6.62 -6.90 -1.21
C MET A 341 6.24 -8.05 -0.27
N ALA A 342 6.12 -9.27 -0.78
CA ALA A 342 5.80 -10.44 0.04
C ALA A 342 6.91 -10.72 1.06
N GLU A 343 8.18 -10.59 0.66
CA GLU A 343 9.34 -10.74 1.53
C GLU A 343 9.35 -9.70 2.65
N PHE A 344 9.06 -8.44 2.32
CA PHE A 344 8.91 -7.40 3.32
C PHE A 344 7.87 -7.76 4.37
N PHE A 345 6.66 -8.16 3.95
CA PHE A 345 5.60 -8.53 4.90
C PHE A 345 5.96 -9.79 5.69
N ARG A 346 6.67 -10.76 5.11
CA ARG A 346 7.20 -11.91 5.88
C ARG A 346 8.09 -11.44 7.02
N ARG A 347 9.03 -10.53 6.75
CA ARG A 347 9.98 -10.01 7.75
C ARG A 347 9.32 -9.14 8.82
N VAL A 348 8.29 -8.39 8.46
CA VAL A 348 7.50 -7.59 9.41
C VAL A 348 6.62 -8.50 10.27
N MET A 349 5.75 -9.28 9.63
CA MET A 349 4.69 -10.00 10.34
C MET A 349 5.24 -11.18 11.14
N LEU A 350 6.30 -11.81 10.66
CA LEU A 350 6.88 -13.04 11.21
C LEU A 350 8.29 -12.79 11.78
N HIS A 351 8.59 -11.55 12.17
CA HIS A 351 9.92 -11.09 12.60
C HIS A 351 10.55 -12.02 13.64
N GLU A 352 9.80 -12.46 14.65
CA GLU A 352 10.28 -13.35 15.70
C GLU A 352 10.44 -14.81 15.26
N LEU A 353 9.79 -15.21 14.18
CA LEU A 353 9.74 -16.58 13.68
C LEU A 353 10.78 -16.87 12.59
N ILE A 354 11.43 -15.82 12.06
CA ILE A 354 12.48 -15.93 11.06
C ILE A 354 13.88 -15.85 11.69
N PRO A 355 14.92 -16.38 11.03
CA PRO A 355 16.31 -16.28 11.49
C PRO A 355 16.73 -14.82 11.73
N GLU A 356 17.58 -14.58 12.74
CA GLU A 356 18.02 -13.23 13.11
C GLU A 356 18.66 -12.46 11.95
N GLY A 357 19.48 -13.13 11.13
CA GLY A 357 20.10 -12.53 9.94
C GLY A 357 19.11 -12.12 8.84
N GLU A 358 17.85 -12.54 8.93
CA GLU A 358 16.77 -12.14 8.01
C GLU A 358 15.86 -11.06 8.61
N ARG A 359 16.03 -10.71 9.90
CA ARG A 359 15.20 -9.72 10.57
C ARG A 359 15.59 -8.31 10.14
N TYR A 360 14.61 -7.41 10.12
CA TYR A 360 14.92 -5.99 10.08
C TYR A 360 15.56 -5.57 11.40
N ASP A 361 16.57 -4.71 11.32
CA ASP A 361 17.30 -4.21 12.49
C ASP A 361 16.51 -3.09 13.19
N VAL A 362 15.38 -3.45 13.79
CA VAL A 362 14.46 -2.51 14.45
C VAL A 362 14.28 -2.87 15.91
N ARG A 363 13.87 -1.91 16.74
CA ARG A 363 13.48 -2.23 18.12
C ARG A 363 12.19 -3.04 18.08
N LYS A 364 12.17 -4.16 18.81
CA LYS A 364 10.99 -5.03 18.88
C LYS A 364 9.74 -4.26 19.31
N ALA A 365 9.85 -3.40 20.31
CA ALA A 365 8.73 -2.60 20.82
C ALA A 365 8.11 -1.68 19.74
N ASP A 366 8.92 -1.06 18.89
CA ASP A 366 8.40 -0.19 17.82
C ASP A 366 7.71 -1.00 16.72
N LEU A 367 8.29 -2.14 16.35
CA LEU A 367 7.70 -3.06 15.38
C LEU A 367 6.40 -3.66 15.90
N ASP A 368 6.36 -4.06 17.17
CA ASP A 368 5.14 -4.55 17.85
C ASP A 368 4.05 -3.48 17.85
N TRP A 369 4.40 -2.24 18.24
CA TRP A 369 3.45 -1.14 18.19
C TRP A 369 2.95 -0.89 16.77
N TRP A 370 3.80 -0.90 15.75
CA TRP A 370 3.34 -0.73 14.37
C TRP A 370 2.44 -1.89 13.91
N ARG A 371 2.70 -3.14 14.32
CA ARG A 371 1.88 -4.30 13.95
C ARG A 371 0.51 -4.29 14.62
N TYR A 372 0.47 -3.95 15.91
CA TYR A 372 -0.69 -4.20 16.76
C TYR A 372 -1.40 -2.92 17.18
N GLY A 373 -0.67 -1.81 17.29
CA GLY A 373 -1.13 -0.57 17.89
C GLY A 373 -1.34 -0.69 19.40
N GLU A 374 -2.18 0.18 19.91
CA GLU A 374 -2.75 0.08 21.26
C GLU A 374 -4.13 -0.57 21.18
N PRO A 375 -4.65 -1.19 22.25
CA PRO A 375 -5.97 -1.82 22.24
C PRO A 375 -7.10 -0.89 21.74
N GLN A 376 -7.00 0.40 22.05
CA GLN A 376 -7.96 1.44 21.66
C GLN A 376 -7.61 2.11 20.32
N LYS A 377 -6.41 1.88 19.79
CA LYS A 377 -5.88 2.53 18.59
C LYS A 377 -5.01 1.53 17.81
N PRO A 378 -5.63 0.52 17.17
CA PRO A 378 -4.91 -0.45 16.34
C PRO A 378 -4.22 0.26 15.17
N VAL A 379 -3.21 -0.36 14.59
CA VAL A 379 -2.47 0.23 13.46
C VAL A 379 -2.73 -0.55 12.17
N LEU A 380 -2.19 -1.76 12.01
CA LEU A 380 -2.45 -2.57 10.79
C LEU A 380 -3.88 -3.12 10.70
N ASN A 381 -4.61 -3.18 11.82
CA ASN A 381 -5.99 -3.68 11.88
C ASN A 381 -7.03 -2.54 12.01
N GLU A 382 -6.60 -1.29 11.93
CA GLU A 382 -7.49 -0.13 11.98
C GLU A 382 -8.46 -0.13 10.79
N ARG A 383 -9.75 0.04 11.06
CA ARG A 383 -10.80 0.00 10.03
C ARG A 383 -11.21 1.41 9.60
N THR A 384 -10.88 2.41 10.41
CA THR A 384 -11.27 3.80 10.22
C THR A 384 -10.05 4.71 10.23
N CYS A 385 -9.91 5.51 9.18
CA CYS A 385 -8.92 6.58 9.19
C CYS A 385 -9.43 7.69 10.12
N THR A 386 -8.85 7.76 11.32
CA THR A 386 -8.93 8.94 12.18
C THR A 386 -7.56 9.60 12.11
N GLN A 387 -7.42 10.66 11.32
CA GLN A 387 -6.17 11.42 11.31
C GLN A 387 -5.84 11.85 12.74
N GLY A 388 -4.62 11.56 13.20
CA GLY A 388 -4.17 12.00 14.51
C GLY A 388 -4.11 13.52 14.56
N ALA A 389 -4.85 14.11 15.50
CA ALA A 389 -4.70 15.51 15.89
C ALA A 389 -3.28 15.81 16.41
#